data_AF-A0A327JFE3-F1
#
_entry.id   AF-A0A327JFE3-F1
#
_cell.length_a   1.000
_cell.length_b   1.000
_cell.length_c   1.000
_cell.angle_alpha   90.00
_cell.angle_beta   90.00
_cell.angle_gamma   90.00
#
_symmetry.space_group_name_H-M   'P 1'
#
loop_
_entity.id
_entity.type
_entity.pdbx_description
1 polymer ?
#
loop_
_entity_poly.entity_id
_entity_poly.type
_entity_poly.pdbx_seq_one_letter_code
_entity_poly.pdbx_strand_id
1 'polypeptide(L)'
;MLADNCKTNCSYGQIEIKNVDRDIVPWLEDIIEENNARVEKKEWKSKYNNYVIYDYEPFCSEGFEINYIITSFDYSYLSFIKYLYDEKMSTIDFLNNCIKINP
;
A
#
# COMPACT_ATOMS: atom_id res chain seq x y z
N MET A 1 32.66 -3.45 -7.42
CA MET A 1 32.30 -2.09 -6.97
C MET A 1 31.47 -1.46 -8.06
N LEU A 2 30.16 -1.37 -7.89
CA LEU A 2 29.27 -0.55 -8.73
C LEU A 2 28.56 0.41 -7.77
N ALA A 3 29.37 1.27 -7.16
CA ALA A 3 28.89 2.47 -6.51
C ALA A 3 29.25 3.63 -7.44
N ASP A 4 28.36 4.63 -7.46
CA ASP A 4 28.47 5.91 -8.18
C ASP A 4 27.83 5.95 -9.56
N ASN A 5 26.51 6.20 -9.59
CA ASN A 5 25.87 7.02 -10.63
C ASN A 5 24.44 7.50 -10.27
N CYS A 6 24.19 7.91 -9.03
CA CYS A 6 22.95 8.62 -8.72
C CYS A 6 23.21 9.79 -7.77
N LYS A 7 23.94 10.80 -8.27
CA LYS A 7 24.04 12.13 -7.68
C LYS A 7 23.33 13.09 -8.63
N THR A 8 22.30 13.77 -8.12
CA THR A 8 21.43 14.79 -8.73
C THR A 8 20.17 14.25 -9.45
N ASN A 9 19.04 14.24 -8.72
CA ASN A 9 17.66 13.97 -9.18
C ASN A 9 17.34 12.56 -9.71
N CYS A 10 17.53 11.54 -8.88
CA CYS A 10 16.84 10.26 -9.07
C CYS A 10 15.37 10.51 -8.68
N SER A 11 14.52 10.88 -9.65
CA SER A 11 13.08 11.08 -9.43
C SER A 11 12.45 9.70 -9.20
N TYR A 12 12.48 9.22 -7.95
CA TYR A 12 11.75 8.03 -7.58
C TYR A 12 10.27 8.23 -7.93
N GLY A 13 9.70 7.28 -8.66
CA GLY A 13 8.26 7.22 -8.83
C GLY A 13 7.61 7.01 -7.46
N GLN A 14 6.42 7.55 -7.28
CA GLN A 14 5.66 7.39 -6.05
C GLN A 14 4.19 7.10 -6.39
N ILE A 15 3.61 6.13 -5.69
CA ILE A 15 2.17 5.91 -5.68
C ILE A 15 1.66 5.95 -4.24
N GLU A 16 0.40 6.32 -4.10
CA GLU A 16 -0.33 6.35 -2.84
C GLU A 16 -1.46 5.33 -2.90
N ILE A 17 -1.52 4.43 -1.91
CA ILE A 17 -2.64 3.50 -1.74
C ILE A 17 -3.31 3.84 -0.40
N LYS A 18 -4.59 4.22 -0.46
CA LYS A 18 -5.36 4.66 0.70
C LYS A 18 -6.31 3.58 1.17
N ASN A 19 -6.62 3.63 2.46
CA ASN A 19 -7.63 2.78 3.09
C ASN A 19 -7.40 1.29 2.80
N VAL A 20 -6.16 0.85 2.99
CA VAL A 20 -5.76 -0.56 2.82
C VAL A 20 -6.38 -1.39 3.92
N ASP A 21 -6.98 -2.51 3.54
CA ASP A 21 -7.49 -3.50 4.49
C ASP A 21 -6.34 -4.10 5.32
N ARG A 22 -6.52 -4.15 6.64
CA ARG A 22 -5.53 -4.70 7.58
C ARG A 22 -5.17 -6.14 7.25
N ASP A 23 -6.13 -6.95 6.79
CA ASP A 23 -5.89 -8.36 6.48
C ASP A 23 -5.02 -8.54 5.22
N ILE A 24 -4.97 -7.51 4.37
CA ILE A 24 -4.18 -7.51 3.13
C ILE A 24 -2.78 -6.94 3.36
N VAL A 25 -2.55 -6.22 4.47
CA VAL A 25 -1.26 -5.55 4.76
C VAL A 25 -0.06 -6.48 4.63
N PRO A 26 0.00 -7.67 5.25
CA PRO A 26 1.18 -8.53 5.14
C PRO A 26 1.48 -8.90 3.68
N TRP A 27 0.44 -9.26 2.93
CA TRP A 27 0.57 -9.58 1.51
C TRP A 27 1.02 -8.38 0.68
N LEU A 28 0.51 -7.17 0.99
CA LEU A 28 0.90 -5.96 0.28
C LEU A 28 2.38 -5.64 0.50
N GLU A 29 2.86 -5.79 1.74
CA GLU A 29 4.28 -5.57 2.07
C GLU A 29 5.19 -6.58 1.35
N ASP A 30 4.80 -7.87 1.31
CA ASP A 30 5.53 -8.91 0.57
C ASP A 30 5.64 -8.57 -0.92
N ILE A 31 4.53 -8.22 -1.59
CA ILE A 31 4.59 -7.90 -3.04
C ILE A 31 5.40 -6.65 -3.33
N ILE A 32 5.44 -5.66 -2.43
CA ILE A 32 6.23 -4.44 -2.62
C ILE A 32 7.71 -4.79 -2.60
N GLU A 33 8.14 -5.59 -1.63
CA GLU A 33 9.53 -6.04 -1.49
C GLU A 33 9.96 -6.92 -2.67
N GLU A 34 9.12 -7.86 -3.10
CA GLU A 34 9.39 -8.76 -4.22
C GLU A 34 9.50 -8.03 -5.58
N ASN A 35 8.88 -6.85 -5.72
CA ASN A 35 8.78 -6.12 -6.99
C ASN A 35 9.68 -4.87 -7.05
N ASN A 36 10.85 -4.90 -6.41
CA ASN A 36 11.85 -3.81 -6.46
C ASN A 36 11.29 -2.43 -6.08
N ALA A 37 10.34 -2.40 -5.16
CA ALA A 37 9.81 -1.19 -4.58
C ALA A 37 10.07 -1.16 -3.07
N ARG A 38 9.79 -0.03 -2.42
CA ARG A 38 9.90 0.11 -0.97
C ARG A 38 8.72 0.89 -0.42
N VAL A 39 8.35 0.57 0.82
CA VAL A 39 7.43 1.40 1.59
C VAL A 39 8.20 2.62 2.09
N GLU A 40 7.87 3.80 1.56
CA GLU A 40 8.42 5.07 2.04
C GLU A 40 7.69 5.53 3.30
N LYS A 41 6.37 5.26 3.36
CA LYS A 41 5.53 5.67 4.48
C LYS A 41 4.37 4.70 4.65
N LYS A 42 4.10 4.34 5.90
CA LYS A 42 2.89 3.62 6.34
C LYS A 42 2.27 4.43 7.47
N GLU A 43 1.04 4.88 7.27
CA GLU A 43 0.36 5.76 8.21
C GLU A 43 -0.98 5.18 8.64
N TRP A 44 -1.23 5.23 9.94
CA TRP A 44 -2.52 4.96 10.55
C TRP A 44 -3.20 6.30 10.82
N LYS A 45 -4.11 6.69 9.93
CA LYS A 45 -4.83 7.96 10.01
C LYS A 45 -6.20 7.74 10.63
N SER A 46 -6.58 8.52 11.63
CA SER A 46 -7.90 8.40 12.24
C SER A 46 -9.03 8.75 11.26
N LYS A 47 -10.08 7.92 11.26
CA LYS A 47 -11.34 8.18 10.52
C LYS A 47 -12.11 9.39 11.06
N TYR A 48 -11.89 9.74 12.33
CA TYR A 48 -12.66 10.75 13.04
C TYR A 48 -11.94 12.09 13.15
N ASN A 49 -10.61 12.10 13.10
CA ASN A 49 -9.81 13.31 13.22
C ASN A 49 -8.60 13.28 12.29
N ASN A 50 -8.63 14.13 11.26
CA ASN A 50 -7.57 14.22 10.25
C ASN A 50 -6.18 14.59 10.79
N TYR A 51 -6.09 15.15 12.00
CA TYR A 51 -4.81 15.49 12.64
C TYR A 51 -4.19 14.34 13.42
N VAL A 52 -4.92 13.25 13.64
CA VAL A 52 -4.43 12.08 14.40
C VAL A 52 -3.88 11.07 13.41
N ILE A 53 -2.55 10.98 13.36
CA ILE A 53 -1.81 10.12 12.46
C ILE A 53 -0.68 9.46 13.24
N TYR A 54 -0.53 8.14 13.08
CA TYR A 54 0.56 7.37 13.66
C TYR A 54 1.38 6.69 12.55
N ASP A 55 2.69 6.59 12.76
CA ASP A 55 3.63 5.81 11.95
C ASP A 55 3.78 4.36 12.45
N TYR A 56 3.04 3.99 13.50
CA TYR A 56 2.94 2.65 14.07
C TYR A 56 1.47 2.24 14.23
N GLU A 57 1.23 0.93 14.39
CA GLU A 57 -0.12 0.39 14.60
C GLU A 57 -0.71 0.79 15.97
N PRO A 58 -1.84 1.51 16.03
CA PRO A 58 -2.50 1.86 17.28
C PRO A 58 -3.16 0.64 17.94
N PHE A 59 -3.26 0.64 19.28
CA PHE A 59 -3.92 -0.43 20.04
C PHE A 59 -5.37 -0.70 19.60
N CYS A 60 -6.13 0.35 19.28
CA CYS A 60 -7.50 0.25 18.75
C CYS A 60 -7.51 0.66 17.27
N SER A 61 -7.14 -0.27 16.39
CA SER A 61 -6.94 -0.01 14.96
C SER A 61 -8.23 0.17 14.15
N GLU A 62 -9.39 -0.22 14.67
CA GLU A 62 -10.70 -0.13 13.98
C GLU A 62 -11.07 1.31 13.55
N GLY A 63 -10.69 2.30 14.37
CA GLY A 63 -10.93 3.73 14.11
C GLY A 63 -9.95 4.40 13.16
N PHE A 64 -9.05 3.62 12.53
CA PHE A 64 -7.97 4.12 11.68
C PHE A 64 -8.05 3.53 10.28
N GLU A 65 -7.57 4.30 9.31
CA GLU A 65 -7.32 3.90 7.93
C GLU A 65 -5.81 3.74 7.76
N ILE A 66 -5.40 2.68 7.05
CA ILE A 66 -4.00 2.42 6.73
C ILE A 66 -3.71 2.99 5.35
N ASN A 67 -2.75 3.91 5.27
CA ASN A 67 -2.35 4.55 4.03
C ASN A 67 -0.87 4.27 3.76
N TYR A 68 -0.54 3.93 2.52
CA TYR A 68 0.81 3.64 2.07
C TYR A 68 1.28 4.65 1.04
N ILE A 69 2.55 5.01 1.18
CA ILE A 69 3.34 5.63 0.13
C ILE A 69 4.41 4.62 -0.28
N ILE A 70 4.38 4.24 -1.56
CA ILE A 70 5.28 3.27 -2.14
C ILE A 70 6.16 3.99 -3.15
N THR A 71 7.46 3.76 -3.08
CA THR A 71 8.45 4.36 -3.99
C THR A 71 9.26 3.28 -4.70
N SER A 72 9.65 3.58 -5.94
CA SER A 72 10.56 2.74 -6.72
C SER A 72 11.36 3.60 -7.69
N PHE A 73 12.47 3.06 -8.18
CA PHE A 73 13.29 3.70 -9.20
C PHE A 73 12.60 3.75 -10.57
N ASP A 74 11.74 2.78 -10.89
CA ASP A 74 10.99 2.71 -12.13
C ASP A 74 9.49 2.70 -11.85
N TYR A 75 8.76 3.59 -12.53
CA TYR A 75 7.30 3.69 -12.41
C TYR A 75 6.57 2.44 -12.91
N SER A 76 7.21 1.63 -13.76
CA SER A 76 6.67 0.35 -14.25
C SER A 76 6.46 -0.64 -13.10
N TYR A 77 7.39 -0.71 -12.13
CA TYR A 77 7.23 -1.55 -10.94
C TYR A 77 6.04 -1.10 -10.09
N LEU A 78 5.89 0.21 -9.91
CA LEU A 78 4.75 0.78 -9.15
C LEU A 78 3.42 0.51 -9.85
N SER A 79 3.38 0.66 -11.17
CA SER A 79 2.19 0.38 -11.98
C SER A 79 1.78 -1.09 -11.87
N PHE A 80 2.76 -1.99 -11.86
CA PHE A 80 2.52 -3.42 -11.70
C PHE A 80 2.02 -3.77 -10.30
N ILE A 81 2.64 -3.24 -9.24
CA ILE A 81 2.15 -3.42 -7.85
C ILE A 81 0.72 -2.91 -7.71
N LYS A 82 0.41 -1.74 -8.29
CA LYS A 82 -0.94 -1.18 -8.28
C LYS A 82 -1.93 -2.11 -8.99
N TYR A 83 -1.57 -2.63 -10.15
CA TYR A 83 -2.39 -3.60 -10.87
C TYR A 83 -2.67 -4.86 -10.03
N LEU A 84 -1.65 -5.45 -9.39
CA LEU A 84 -1.82 -6.61 -8.51
C LEU A 84 -2.76 -6.32 -7.34
N TYR A 85 -2.61 -5.14 -6.72
CA TYR A 85 -3.49 -4.69 -5.65
C TYR A 85 -4.95 -4.56 -6.12
N ASP A 86 -5.17 -3.86 -7.22
CA ASP A 86 -6.50 -3.62 -7.78
C ASP A 86 -7.20 -4.94 -8.18
N GLU A 87 -6.47 -5.88 -8.80
CA GLU A 87 -6.98 -7.23 -9.14
C GLU A 87 -7.36 -8.03 -7.89
N LYS A 88 -6.55 -7.98 -6.84
CA LYS A 88 -6.86 -8.67 -5.58
C LYS A 88 -8.10 -8.10 -4.92
N MET A 89 -8.23 -6.78 -4.86
CA MET A 89 -9.41 -6.11 -4.31
C MET A 89 -10.67 -6.44 -5.12
N SER A 90 -10.59 -6.38 -6.45
CA SER A 90 -11.68 -6.76 -7.35
C SER A 90 -12.14 -8.21 -7.11
N THR A 91 -11.19 -9.13 -6.91
CA THR A 91 -11.48 -10.53 -6.60
C THR A 91 -12.18 -10.69 -5.24
N ILE A 92 -11.71 -9.98 -4.21
CA ILE A 92 -12.33 -9.99 -2.88
C ILE A 92 -13.76 -9.45 -2.95
N ASP A 93 -13.97 -8.34 -3.65
CA ASP A 93 -15.30 -7.75 -3.84
C ASP A 93 -16.25 -8.69 -4.58
N PHE A 94 -15.76 -9.36 -5.63
CA PHE A 94 -16.51 -10.38 -6.35
C PHE A 94 -16.95 -11.52 -5.43
N LEU A 95 -16.02 -12.08 -4.64
CA LEU A 95 -16.29 -13.17 -3.70
C LEU A 95 -17.29 -12.74 -2.61
N ASN A 96 -17.11 -11.54 -2.05
CA ASN A 96 -18.03 -10.98 -1.06
C ASN A 96 -19.45 -10.81 -1.62
N ASN A 97 -19.58 -10.42 -2.89
CA ASN A 97 -20.87 -10.34 -3.56
C ASN A 97 -21.49 -11.73 -3.77
N CYS A 98 -20.70 -12.74 -4.16
CA CYS A 98 -21.19 -14.12 -4.28
C CYS A 98 -21.73 -14.67 -2.94
N ILE A 99 -21.04 -14.42 -1.82
CA ILE A 99 -21.48 -14.88 -0.49
C ILE A 99 -22.78 -14.17 -0.07
N LYS A 100 -22.92 -12.87 -0.33
CA LYS A 100 -24.12 -12.09 0.00
C LYS A 100 -25.37 -12.50 -0.79
N ILE A 101 -25.22 -13.18 -1.93
CA ILE A 101 -26.34 -13.62 -2.79
C ILE A 101 -27.01 -14.91 -2.25
N ASN A 102 -26.43 -15.60 -1.26
CA ASN A 102 -27.07 -16.74 -0.58
C ASN A 102 -27.49 -16.38 0.86
N PRO A 103 -28.68 -15.78 1.08
CA PRO A 103 -29.37 -15.85 2.37
C PRO A 103 -30.00 -17.23 2.62
#